data_AF-A0A5R2NA07-F1
#
_entry.id   AF-A0A5R2NA07-F1
#
_cell.length_a   1.000
_cell.length_b   1.000
_cell.length_c   1.000
_cell.angle_alpha   90.00
_cell.angle_beta   90.00
_cell.angle_gamma   90.00
#
_symmetry.space_group_name_H-M   'P 1'
#
loop_
_entity.id
_entity.type
_entity.pdbx_description
1 polymer ?
#
loop_
_entity_poly.entity_id
_entity_poly.type
_entity_poly.pdbx_seq_one_letter_code
_entity_poly.pdbx_strand_id
1 'polypeptide(L)'
;MSEASVTAGVLPERLPRPFLSPLNKRRLQNFKANRRGYWSLWIFLILFVLSLFAEFIANDKPIIASYKGEILFPVMVAYPEEKFGGFYAVTDYRDPVIQDEINAHGWMIWPPIRYSYQTVNNAIPEAAPAKPSWQYDAKTRCNQYPQGADDPACNVGNWNWLGTDDQAR
;
A
#
# COMPACT_ATOMS: atom_id res chain seq x y z
N MET A 1 74.03 40.39 9.15
CA MET A 1 72.57 40.41 8.92
C MET A 1 72.34 40.18 7.45
N SER A 2 71.83 39.02 7.04
CA SER A 2 71.16 38.86 5.75
C SER A 2 70.12 37.76 5.90
N GLU A 3 68.90 38.12 5.53
CA GLU A 3 67.62 37.53 5.88
C GLU A 3 67.45 36.08 5.41
N ALA A 4 66.89 35.25 6.30
CA ALA A 4 66.37 33.94 5.95
C ALA A 4 65.01 34.10 5.25
N SER A 5 64.97 33.84 3.94
CA SER A 5 63.75 33.79 3.15
C SER A 5 62.88 32.60 3.60
N VAL A 6 61.77 32.88 4.28
CA VAL A 6 60.75 31.90 4.65
C VAL A 6 59.94 31.54 3.40
N THR A 7 60.17 30.34 2.85
CA THR A 7 59.32 29.77 1.80
C THR A 7 57.95 29.40 2.40
N ALA A 8 56.93 30.17 2.05
CA ALA A 8 55.54 29.85 2.35
C ALA A 8 55.16 28.52 1.68
N GLY A 9 54.90 27.50 2.49
CA GLY A 9 54.47 26.19 2.02
C GLY A 9 53.07 26.27 1.41
N VAL A 10 52.94 25.82 0.16
CA VAL A 10 51.65 25.63 -0.52
C VAL A 10 50.86 24.57 0.26
N LEU A 11 49.73 24.94 0.86
CA LEU A 11 48.84 23.99 1.51
C LEU A 11 48.28 23.02 0.46
N PRO A 12 48.30 21.70 0.69
CA PRO A 12 47.84 20.73 -0.30
C PRO A 12 46.35 20.95 -0.61
N GLU A 13 46.04 21.02 -1.90
CA GLU A 13 44.69 21.14 -2.41
C GLU A 13 43.86 19.92 -1.93
N ARG A 14 42.76 20.17 -1.21
CA ARG A 14 41.91 19.09 -0.70
C ARG A 14 41.15 18.48 -1.87
N LEU A 15 41.64 17.34 -2.38
CA LEU A 15 40.92 16.55 -3.36
C LEU A 15 39.52 16.17 -2.81
N PRO A 16 38.45 16.34 -3.61
CA PRO A 16 37.11 16.00 -3.17
C PRO A 16 37.04 14.51 -2.82
N ARG A 17 36.61 14.20 -1.60
CA ARG A 17 36.45 12.83 -1.16
C ARG A 17 35.25 12.23 -1.89
N PRO A 18 35.38 11.05 -2.54
CA PRO A 18 34.24 10.40 -3.16
C PRO A 18 33.19 10.04 -2.10
N PHE A 19 31.91 10.09 -2.48
CA PHE A 19 30.76 9.79 -1.60
C PHE A 19 30.90 8.43 -0.85
N LEU A 20 31.52 7.45 -1.51
CA LEU A 20 31.92 6.19 -0.89
C LEU A 20 33.44 6.13 -0.70
N SER A 21 33.86 5.92 0.54
CA SER A 21 35.26 5.63 0.84
C SER A 21 35.74 4.39 0.06
N PRO A 22 37.03 4.30 -0.30
CA PRO A 22 37.57 3.13 -0.99
C PRO A 22 37.31 1.81 -0.26
N LEU A 23 37.30 1.84 1.08
CA LEU A 23 36.95 0.68 1.91
C LEU A 23 35.49 0.27 1.75
N ASN A 24 34.55 1.22 1.75
CA ASN A 24 33.13 0.92 1.57
C ASN A 24 32.83 0.43 0.15
N LYS A 25 33.55 0.95 -0.87
CA LYS A 25 33.46 0.42 -2.25
C LYS A 25 33.85 -1.05 -2.32
N ARG A 26 34.97 -1.44 -1.69
CA ARG A 26 35.42 -2.85 -1.63
C ARG A 26 34.43 -3.72 -0.87
N ARG A 27 33.88 -3.25 0.25
CA ARG A 27 32.84 -3.97 1.01
C ARG A 27 31.58 -4.19 0.16
N LEU A 28 31.15 -3.18 -0.60
CA LEU A 28 30.00 -3.30 -1.49
C LEU A 28 30.26 -4.29 -2.64
N GLN A 29 31.46 -4.29 -3.21
CA GLN A 29 31.86 -5.27 -4.23
C GLN A 29 31.85 -6.70 -3.66
N ASN A 30 32.42 -6.90 -2.48
CA ASN A 30 32.42 -8.21 -1.80
C ASN A 30 30.98 -8.67 -1.48
N PHE A 31 30.12 -7.75 -1.04
CA PHE A 31 28.70 -8.05 -0.80
C PHE A 31 27.98 -8.45 -2.09
N LYS A 32 28.16 -7.68 -3.18
CA LYS A 32 27.57 -7.97 -4.50
C LYS A 32 28.08 -9.30 -5.10
N ALA A 33 29.31 -9.71 -4.78
CA ALA A 33 29.86 -10.99 -5.20
C ALA A 33 29.14 -12.18 -4.53
N ASN A 34 28.59 -11.99 -3.33
CA ASN A 34 27.74 -12.99 -2.68
C ASN A 34 26.32 -12.95 -3.29
N ARG A 35 26.08 -13.75 -4.32
CA ARG A 35 24.81 -13.80 -5.05
C ARG A 35 23.60 -14.01 -4.15
N ARG A 36 23.71 -14.89 -3.14
CA ARG A 36 22.59 -15.18 -2.22
C ARG A 36 22.28 -13.95 -1.36
N GLY A 37 23.30 -13.36 -0.73
CA GLY A 37 23.12 -12.15 0.07
C GLY A 37 22.56 -10.97 -0.73
N TYR A 38 23.00 -10.81 -1.98
CA TYR A 38 22.50 -9.77 -2.86
C TYR A 38 21.02 -9.96 -3.23
N TRP A 39 20.60 -11.19 -3.57
CA TRP A 39 19.20 -11.51 -3.83
C TRP A 39 18.32 -11.37 -2.58
N SER A 40 18.79 -11.85 -1.42
CA SER A 40 18.09 -11.69 -0.14
C SER A 40 17.86 -10.22 0.22
N LEU A 41 18.84 -9.34 -0.05
CA LEU A 41 18.66 -7.90 0.14
C LEU A 41 17.53 -7.35 -0.74
N TRP A 42 17.48 -7.72 -2.02
CA TRP A 42 16.41 -7.24 -2.91
C TRP A 42 15.03 -7.74 -2.50
N ILE A 43 14.90 -9.02 -2.14
CA ILE A 43 13.64 -9.58 -1.63
C ILE A 43 13.23 -8.83 -0.36
N PHE A 44 14.16 -8.65 0.59
CA PHE A 44 13.90 -7.92 1.81
C PHE A 44 13.49 -6.47 1.54
N LEU A 45 14.20 -5.74 0.68
CA LEU A 45 13.88 -4.36 0.34
C LEU A 45 12.49 -4.24 -0.29
N ILE A 46 12.12 -5.16 -1.18
CA ILE A 46 10.78 -5.18 -1.77
C ILE A 46 9.73 -5.40 -0.68
N LEU A 47 9.87 -6.44 0.15
CA LEU A 47 8.93 -6.72 1.23
C LEU A 47 8.84 -5.57 2.24
N PHE A 48 9.98 -4.97 2.59
CA PHE A 48 10.05 -3.83 3.49
C PHE A 48 9.34 -2.61 2.91
N VAL A 49 9.62 -2.24 1.67
CA VAL A 49 8.93 -1.12 1.01
C VAL A 49 7.42 -1.39 0.91
N LEU A 50 7.00 -2.58 0.50
CA LEU A 50 5.58 -2.94 0.45
C LEU A 50 4.92 -2.85 1.84
N SER A 51 5.63 -3.22 2.92
CA SER A 51 5.11 -3.08 4.29
C SER A 51 4.94 -1.63 4.74
N LEU A 52 5.84 -0.71 4.35
CA LEU A 52 5.72 0.71 4.67
C LEU A 52 4.53 1.37 3.97
N PHE A 53 4.14 0.87 2.80
CA PHE A 53 3.00 1.34 2.02
C PHE A 53 1.81 0.37 2.06
N ALA A 54 1.71 -0.46 3.11
CA ALA A 54 0.65 -1.46 3.23
C ALA A 54 -0.74 -0.81 3.19
N GLU A 55 -0.94 0.33 3.85
CA GLU A 55 -2.20 1.08 3.86
C GLU A 55 -2.63 1.60 2.46
N PHE A 56 -1.71 1.67 1.49
CA PHE A 56 -2.03 2.02 0.09
C PHE A 56 -2.26 0.79 -0.80
N ILE A 57 -1.92 -0.39 -0.31
CA ILE A 57 -2.06 -1.67 -1.02
C ILE A 57 -3.31 -2.39 -0.54
N ALA A 58 -3.57 -2.38 0.76
CA ALA A 58 -4.68 -3.02 1.44
C ALA A 58 -5.32 -2.07 2.46
N ASN A 59 -6.54 -1.61 2.17
CA ASN A 59 -7.31 -0.73 3.05
C ASN A 59 -8.80 -0.85 2.79
N ASP A 60 -9.62 -0.67 3.82
CA ASP A 60 -11.08 -0.57 3.69
C ASP A 60 -11.56 0.84 3.30
N LYS A 61 -10.63 1.78 3.13
CA LYS A 61 -10.89 3.15 2.68
C LYS A 61 -10.24 3.42 1.33
N PRO A 62 -10.85 4.28 0.50
CA PRO A 62 -10.20 4.75 -0.72
C PRO A 62 -8.98 5.63 -0.36
N ILE A 63 -7.97 5.61 -1.23
CA ILE A 63 -6.76 6.45 -1.07
C ILE A 63 -7.14 7.93 -1.22
N ILE A 64 -8.01 8.21 -2.19
CA ILE A 64 -8.48 9.54 -2.53
C ILE A 64 -9.93 9.44 -3.03
N ALA A 65 -10.73 10.43 -2.69
CA ALA A 65 -12.10 10.56 -3.17
C ALA A 65 -12.41 12.01 -3.55
N SER A 66 -13.21 12.20 -4.59
CA SER A 66 -13.84 13.48 -4.89
C SER A 66 -15.29 13.40 -4.46
N TYR A 67 -15.77 14.40 -3.73
CA TYR A 67 -17.17 14.48 -3.31
C TYR A 67 -17.67 15.92 -3.28
N LYS A 68 -18.71 16.23 -4.06
CA LYS A 68 -19.33 17.57 -4.13
C LYS A 68 -18.33 18.72 -4.37
N GLY A 69 -17.29 18.45 -5.16
CA GLY A 69 -16.23 19.41 -5.52
C GLY A 69 -15.04 19.47 -4.56
N GLU A 70 -15.05 18.71 -3.46
CA GLU A 70 -13.94 18.61 -2.52
C GLU A 70 -13.12 17.33 -2.78
N ILE A 71 -11.79 17.44 -2.69
CA ILE A 71 -10.88 16.28 -2.72
C ILE A 71 -10.56 15.85 -1.29
N LEU A 72 -10.88 14.60 -0.99
CA LEU A 72 -10.71 13.95 0.31
C LEU A 72 -9.58 12.93 0.24
N PHE A 73 -8.90 12.70 1.38
CA PHE A 73 -7.88 11.66 1.52
C PHE A 73 -8.26 10.69 2.65
N PRO A 74 -9.22 9.76 2.44
CA PRO A 74 -9.76 8.93 3.52
C PRO A 74 -8.75 7.99 4.18
N VAL A 75 -7.67 7.62 3.48
CA VAL A 75 -6.56 6.85 4.06
C VAL A 75 -5.80 7.64 5.14
N MET A 76 -5.81 8.97 5.08
CA MET A 76 -5.09 9.85 6.03
C MET A 76 -6.02 10.50 7.07
N VAL A 77 -7.30 10.68 6.73
CA VAL A 77 -8.27 11.43 7.54
C VAL A 77 -9.54 10.61 7.71
N ALA A 78 -9.97 10.44 8.97
CA ALA A 78 -11.26 9.84 9.27
C ALA A 78 -12.37 10.90 9.09
N TYR A 79 -13.23 10.69 8.10
CA TYR A 79 -14.40 11.54 7.88
C TYR A 79 -15.65 10.90 8.52
N PRO A 80 -16.49 11.70 9.20
CA PRO A 80 -17.75 11.22 9.74
C PRO A 80 -18.73 10.92 8.60
N GLU A 81 -19.59 9.94 8.80
CA GLU A 81 -20.52 9.49 7.76
C GLU A 81 -21.63 10.52 7.49
N GLU A 82 -21.90 11.40 8.46
CA GLU A 82 -22.75 12.58 8.29
C GLU A 82 -22.35 13.43 7.08
N LYS A 83 -21.06 13.44 6.72
CA LYS A 83 -20.56 14.13 5.52
C LYS A 83 -21.20 13.59 4.23
N PHE A 84 -21.55 12.31 4.22
CA PHE A 84 -22.17 11.60 3.11
C PHE A 84 -23.67 11.31 3.36
N GLY A 85 -24.27 11.95 4.37
CA GLY A 85 -25.70 11.78 4.68
C GLY A 85 -26.03 10.58 5.58
N GLY A 86 -25.03 9.90 6.14
CA GLY A 86 -25.21 8.86 7.16
C GLY A 86 -25.19 9.42 8.58
N PHE A 87 -24.98 8.53 9.56
CA PHE A 87 -25.05 8.89 11.00
C PHE A 87 -23.93 8.28 11.86
N TYR A 88 -23.05 7.46 11.30
CA TYR A 88 -21.93 6.90 12.05
C TYR A 88 -20.77 7.89 12.22
N ALA A 89 -20.01 7.73 13.30
CA ALA A 89 -18.88 8.59 13.65
C ALA A 89 -17.71 8.47 12.65
N VAL A 90 -17.56 7.31 12.01
CA VAL A 90 -16.56 7.03 10.98
C VAL A 90 -17.28 6.39 9.81
N THR A 91 -17.02 6.91 8.61
CA THR A 91 -17.63 6.43 7.37
C THR A 91 -17.15 5.01 7.03
N ASP A 92 -18.08 4.09 6.79
CA ASP A 92 -17.80 2.85 6.07
C ASP A 92 -17.90 3.08 4.55
N TYR A 93 -16.75 3.20 3.89
CA TYR A 93 -16.70 3.41 2.44
C TYR A 93 -17.05 2.15 1.63
N ARG A 94 -17.18 0.99 2.27
CA ARG A 94 -17.59 -0.26 1.62
C ARG A 94 -19.10 -0.41 1.58
N ASP A 95 -19.85 0.36 2.36
CA ASP A 95 -21.31 0.37 2.31
C ASP A 95 -21.79 0.81 0.91
N PRO A 96 -22.64 0.01 0.22
CA PRO A 96 -23.19 0.38 -1.08
C PRO A 96 -23.88 1.75 -1.10
N VAL A 97 -24.58 2.14 -0.02
CA VAL A 97 -25.28 3.43 0.06
C VAL A 97 -24.29 4.60 0.02
N ILE A 98 -23.19 4.47 0.77
CA ILE A 98 -22.12 5.48 0.80
C ILE A 98 -21.38 5.51 -0.54
N GLN A 99 -21.11 4.35 -1.14
CA GLN A 99 -20.47 4.30 -2.46
C GLN A 99 -21.32 4.96 -3.53
N ASP A 100 -22.63 4.68 -3.56
CA ASP A 100 -23.56 5.26 -4.52
C ASP A 100 -23.68 6.77 -4.35
N GLU A 101 -23.78 7.28 -3.11
CA GLU A 101 -23.80 8.72 -2.82
C GLU A 101 -22.51 9.42 -3.28
N ILE A 102 -21.35 8.83 -3.03
CA ILE A 102 -20.08 9.42 -3.47
C ILE A 102 -19.97 9.38 -4.99
N ASN A 103 -20.32 8.27 -5.62
CA ASN A 103 -20.25 8.11 -7.08
C ASN A 103 -21.27 8.99 -7.82
N ALA A 104 -22.42 9.29 -7.21
CA ALA A 104 -23.40 10.24 -7.76
C ALA A 104 -22.87 11.69 -7.77
N HIS A 105 -21.94 12.02 -6.87
CA HIS A 105 -21.41 13.38 -6.67
C HIS A 105 -19.90 13.50 -6.87
N GLY A 106 -19.27 12.47 -7.44
CA GLY A 106 -17.83 12.39 -7.54
C GLY A 106 -17.31 10.98 -7.86
N TRP A 107 -16.18 10.61 -7.27
CA TRP A 107 -15.47 9.37 -7.59
C TRP A 107 -14.52 8.96 -6.47
N MET A 108 -14.09 7.70 -6.48
CA MET A 108 -13.13 7.16 -5.51
C MET A 108 -12.04 6.35 -6.21
N ILE A 109 -10.80 6.47 -5.73
CA ILE A 109 -9.69 5.60 -6.12
C ILE A 109 -9.34 4.71 -4.94
N TRP A 110 -9.57 3.41 -5.13
CA TRP A 110 -9.35 2.39 -4.14
C TRP A 110 -7.95 1.79 -4.21
N PRO A 111 -7.39 1.33 -3.09
CA PRO A 111 -6.26 0.42 -3.11
C PRO A 111 -6.61 -0.89 -3.84
N PRO A 112 -5.60 -1.66 -4.30
CA PRO A 112 -5.80 -2.96 -4.94
C PRO A 112 -6.59 -3.95 -4.09
N ILE A 113 -6.41 -3.96 -2.77
CA ILE A 113 -7.14 -4.82 -1.83
C ILE A 113 -7.99 -3.92 -0.93
N ARG A 114 -9.30 -4.11 -0.94
CA ARG A 114 -10.26 -3.23 -0.27
C ARG A 114 -10.58 -3.66 1.17
N TYR A 115 -9.65 -4.33 1.84
CA TYR A 115 -9.84 -4.88 3.19
C TYR A 115 -8.75 -4.36 4.13
N SER A 116 -9.17 -4.06 5.35
CA SER A 116 -8.32 -3.96 6.53
C SER A 116 -8.44 -5.24 7.36
N TYR A 117 -7.62 -5.36 8.40
CA TYR A 117 -7.62 -6.51 9.31
C TYR A 117 -8.90 -6.66 10.16
N GLN A 118 -9.76 -5.64 10.19
CA GLN A 118 -11.04 -5.62 10.92
C GLN A 118 -12.26 -5.61 10.00
N THR A 119 -12.06 -5.61 8.69
CA THR A 119 -13.16 -5.54 7.74
C THR A 119 -13.98 -6.82 7.78
N VAL A 120 -15.27 -6.70 8.07
CA VAL A 120 -16.23 -7.80 8.00
C VAL A 120 -16.47 -8.16 6.54
N ASN A 121 -16.39 -9.45 6.21
CA ASN A 121 -16.65 -9.95 4.87
C ASN A 121 -18.03 -10.62 4.79
N ASN A 122 -18.99 -9.91 4.22
CA ASN A 122 -20.36 -10.40 4.05
C ASN A 122 -20.57 -11.26 2.80
N ALA A 123 -19.60 -11.29 1.88
CA ALA A 123 -19.74 -11.91 0.57
C ALA A 123 -18.81 -13.12 0.39
N ILE A 124 -18.73 -13.97 1.42
CA ILE A 124 -17.84 -15.13 1.43
C ILE A 124 -18.50 -16.31 0.67
N PRO A 125 -17.78 -16.95 -0.27
CA PRO A 125 -18.32 -18.04 -1.08
C PRO A 125 -18.80 -19.27 -0.30
N GLU A 126 -18.07 -19.62 0.77
CA GLU A 126 -18.30 -20.79 1.63
C GLU A 126 -17.93 -20.45 3.08
N ALA A 127 -18.29 -21.31 4.04
CA ALA A 127 -17.96 -21.06 5.44
C ALA A 127 -16.44 -20.98 5.66
N ALA A 128 -15.98 -20.03 6.47
CA ALA A 128 -14.57 -19.85 6.79
C ALA A 128 -13.98 -21.09 7.51
N PRO A 129 -12.71 -21.45 7.24
CA PRO A 129 -11.82 -20.87 6.25
C PRO A 129 -12.17 -21.32 4.82
N ALA A 130 -12.18 -20.35 3.90
CA ALA A 130 -12.42 -20.56 2.49
C ALA A 130 -11.10 -20.85 1.75
N LYS A 131 -11.15 -21.55 0.61
CA LYS A 131 -9.97 -21.61 -0.28
C LYS A 131 -9.67 -20.24 -0.90
N PRO A 132 -8.46 -20.00 -1.42
CA PRO A 132 -8.13 -18.75 -2.10
C PRO A 132 -9.09 -18.40 -3.24
N SER A 133 -9.49 -17.13 -3.35
CA SER A 133 -10.54 -16.67 -4.29
C SER A 133 -10.29 -17.03 -5.76
N TRP A 134 -9.03 -17.13 -6.18
CA TRP A 134 -8.65 -17.53 -7.54
C TRP A 134 -8.88 -19.01 -7.85
N GLN A 135 -9.20 -19.84 -6.85
CA GLN A 135 -9.51 -21.27 -7.02
C GLN A 135 -11.01 -21.55 -7.20
N TYR A 136 -11.88 -20.54 -7.11
CA TYR A 136 -13.30 -20.67 -7.45
C TYR A 136 -13.56 -20.28 -8.90
N ASP A 137 -14.58 -20.90 -9.48
CA ASP A 137 -15.25 -20.36 -10.65
C ASP A 137 -15.96 -19.04 -10.29
N ALA A 138 -16.27 -18.23 -11.31
CA ALA A 138 -16.87 -16.91 -11.10
C ALA A 138 -18.23 -16.97 -10.40
N LYS A 139 -19.04 -18.01 -10.68
CA LYS A 139 -20.38 -18.16 -10.10
C LYS A 139 -20.30 -18.46 -8.61
N THR A 140 -19.43 -19.39 -8.21
CA THR A 140 -19.22 -19.71 -6.79
C THR A 140 -18.59 -18.54 -6.05
N ARG A 141 -17.57 -17.89 -6.64
CA ARG A 141 -16.90 -16.74 -6.02
C ARG A 141 -17.84 -15.58 -5.70
N CYS A 142 -18.84 -15.35 -6.56
CA CYS A 142 -19.73 -14.21 -6.46
C CYS A 142 -21.14 -14.59 -5.96
N ASN A 143 -21.35 -15.78 -5.40
CA ASN A 143 -22.67 -16.30 -5.07
C ASN A 143 -23.47 -15.48 -4.04
N GLN A 144 -22.78 -14.74 -3.16
CA GLN A 144 -23.40 -13.87 -2.14
C GLN A 144 -23.67 -12.44 -2.63
N TYR A 145 -23.19 -12.08 -3.83
CA TYR A 145 -23.45 -10.75 -4.39
C TYR A 145 -24.84 -10.71 -5.03
N PRO A 146 -25.61 -9.61 -4.89
CA PRO A 146 -26.96 -9.50 -5.44
C PRO A 146 -27.07 -9.84 -6.94
N GLN A 147 -26.07 -9.44 -7.74
CA GLN A 147 -26.05 -9.71 -9.19
C GLN A 147 -25.08 -10.84 -9.58
N GLY A 148 -24.59 -11.61 -8.62
CA GLY A 148 -23.67 -12.72 -8.88
C GLY A 148 -22.38 -12.26 -9.56
N ALA A 149 -21.97 -12.96 -10.62
CA ALA A 149 -20.73 -12.68 -11.34
C ALA A 149 -20.72 -11.35 -12.11
N ASP A 150 -21.89 -10.78 -12.39
CA ASP A 150 -22.05 -9.51 -13.09
C ASP A 150 -22.07 -8.32 -12.12
N ASP A 151 -22.02 -8.58 -10.81
CA ASP A 151 -22.05 -7.55 -9.78
C ASP A 151 -20.77 -6.69 -9.82
N PRO A 152 -20.87 -5.35 -9.94
CA PRO A 152 -19.70 -4.46 -9.92
C PRO A 152 -18.85 -4.60 -8.66
N ALA A 153 -19.47 -5.00 -7.53
CA ALA A 153 -18.77 -5.23 -6.29
C ALA A 153 -18.02 -6.57 -6.26
N CYS A 154 -18.33 -7.55 -7.11
CA CYS A 154 -17.54 -8.80 -7.23
C CYS A 154 -16.27 -8.64 -8.08
N ASN A 155 -15.47 -7.62 -7.76
CA ASN A 155 -14.20 -7.33 -8.43
C ASN A 155 -12.99 -7.85 -7.63
N VAL A 156 -11.83 -7.92 -8.29
CA VAL A 156 -10.57 -8.44 -7.72
C VAL A 156 -10.21 -7.79 -6.38
N GLY A 157 -10.50 -6.50 -6.18
CA GLY A 157 -10.17 -5.82 -4.93
C GLY A 157 -11.09 -6.16 -3.76
N ASN A 158 -12.29 -6.66 -4.04
CA ASN A 158 -13.23 -7.16 -3.04
C ASN A 158 -13.16 -8.67 -2.84
N TRP A 159 -12.29 -9.37 -3.57
CA TRP A 159 -12.06 -10.80 -3.33
C TRP A 159 -11.23 -10.99 -2.06
N ASN A 160 -11.62 -11.99 -1.25
CA ASN A 160 -10.74 -12.47 -0.19
C ASN A 160 -9.69 -13.41 -0.80
N TRP A 161 -8.55 -12.84 -1.16
CA TRP A 161 -7.53 -13.50 -1.96
C TRP A 161 -7.11 -14.85 -1.38
N LEU A 162 -6.83 -14.89 -0.08
CA LEU A 162 -6.33 -16.11 0.59
C LEU A 162 -7.44 -16.97 1.19
N GLY A 163 -8.61 -16.40 1.49
CA GLY A 163 -9.74 -17.12 2.11
C GLY A 163 -9.52 -17.47 3.59
N THR A 164 -8.48 -16.92 4.21
CA THR A 164 -8.07 -17.21 5.60
C THR A 164 -8.77 -16.35 6.66
N ASP A 165 -9.76 -15.56 6.26
CA ASP A 165 -10.45 -14.62 7.15
C ASP A 165 -11.51 -15.35 8.00
N ASP A 166 -11.55 -15.04 9.29
CA ASP A 166 -12.52 -15.55 10.26
C ASP A 166 -13.56 -14.50 10.68
N GLN A 167 -13.48 -13.26 10.14
CA GLN A 167 -14.43 -12.17 10.38
C GLN A 167 -15.76 -12.33 9.62
N ALA A 168 -16.09 -13.58 9.25
CA ALA A 168 -17.27 -14.02 8.52
C ALA A 168 -18.57 -14.07 9.36
N ARG A 169 -18.58 -13.46 10.55
CA ARG A 169 -19.50 -13.83 11.64
C ARG A 169 -20.46 -12.73 12.05
#